data_AF-A0A7Y0S588-F1
#
_entry.id   AF-A0A7Y0S588-F1
#
_cell.length_a   1.000
_cell.length_b   1.000
_cell.length_c   1.000
_cell.angle_alpha   90.00
_cell.angle_beta   90.00
_cell.angle_gamma   90.00
#
_symmetry.space_group_name_H-M   'P 1'
#
loop_
_entity.id
_entity.type
_entity.pdbx_description
1 polymer ?
#
loop_
_entity_poly.entity_id
_entity_poly.type
_entity_poly.pdbx_seq_one_letter_code
_entity_poly.pdbx_strand_id
1 'polypeptide(L)'
;MSNIPLISFQKMGDERGSLISLEQHKNIPFDIKRIYYIFDTQSGLARGFHAHYDLEQVAICMKGCVTFLIDDGTTKETVTLSSPDVGLH
;
A
#
# COMPACT_ATOMS: atom_id res chain seq x y z
N MET A 1 20.75 -3.00 -4.49
CA MET A 1 19.85 -2.12 -3.73
C MET A 1 18.48 -2.39 -4.29
N SER A 2 17.65 -3.09 -3.52
CA SER A 2 16.30 -3.45 -3.95
C SER A 2 15.49 -2.16 -3.96
N ASN A 3 14.92 -1.83 -5.11
CA ASN A 3 14.16 -0.61 -5.27
C ASN A 3 12.74 -0.90 -4.80
N ILE A 4 12.45 -0.62 -3.53
CA ILE A 4 11.11 -0.77 -2.97
C ILE A 4 10.15 0.07 -3.83
N PRO A 5 9.17 -0.54 -4.53
CA PRO A 5 8.38 0.18 -5.49
C PRO A 5 7.26 0.95 -4.77
N LEU A 6 7.55 2.22 -4.47
CA LEU A 6 6.57 3.16 -3.94
C LEU A 6 5.87 3.90 -5.07
N ILE A 7 4.56 4.08 -4.95
CA ILE A 7 3.72 4.85 -5.86
C ILE A 7 3.25 6.11 -5.13
N SER A 8 3.51 7.28 -5.69
CA SER A 8 2.91 8.54 -5.22
C SER A 8 1.62 8.82 -5.96
N PHE A 9 0.54 9.06 -5.23
CA PHE A 9 -0.77 9.37 -5.80
C PHE A 9 -1.01 10.87 -5.85
N GLN A 10 -1.69 11.32 -6.91
CA GLN A 10 -2.12 12.70 -7.01
C GLN A 10 -3.29 12.96 -6.04
N LYS A 11 -2.99 13.67 -4.95
CA LYS A 11 -3.99 14.18 -4.02
C LYS A 11 -4.64 15.44 -4.57
N MET A 12 -5.94 15.39 -4.80
CA MET A 12 -6.77 16.52 -5.18
C MET A 12 -7.62 16.94 -3.98
N GLY A 13 -7.90 18.21 -3.79
CA GLY A 13 -8.67 18.63 -2.63
C GLY A 13 -8.88 20.13 -2.53
N ASP A 14 -9.77 20.51 -1.63
CA ASP A 14 -10.10 21.88 -1.29
C ASP A 14 -10.41 21.97 0.22
N GLU A 15 -11.04 23.05 0.67
CA GLU A 15 -11.41 23.25 2.07
C GLU A 15 -12.27 22.14 2.69
N ARG A 16 -12.90 21.28 1.87
CA ARG A 16 -13.76 20.17 2.31
C ARG A 16 -12.98 18.89 2.58
N GLY A 17 -11.72 18.79 2.13
CA GLY A 17 -10.88 17.62 2.33
C GLY A 17 -10.06 17.24 1.11
N SER A 18 -9.69 15.95 1.05
CA SER A 18 -8.82 15.40 0.00
C SER A 18 -9.42 14.15 -0.63
N LEU A 19 -9.11 13.95 -1.90
CA LEU A 19 -9.57 12.88 -2.75
C LEU A 19 -8.38 12.37 -3.60
N ILE A 20 -8.28 11.06 -3.70
CA ILE A 20 -7.38 10.35 -4.61
C ILE A 20 -8.27 9.35 -5.36
N SER A 21 -8.29 9.41 -6.69
CA SER A 21 -8.88 8.33 -7.50
C SER A 21 -7.87 7.20 -7.65
N LEU A 22 -8.31 5.94 -7.62
CA LEU A 22 -7.50 4.79 -8.00
C LEU A 22 -8.07 4.23 -9.30
N GLU A 23 -7.28 4.30 -10.36
CA GLU A 23 -7.67 3.98 -11.73
C GLU A 23 -6.65 2.97 -12.30
N GLN A 24 -7.15 1.78 -12.65
CA GLN A 24 -6.35 0.75 -13.31
C GLN A 24 -5.76 1.27 -14.62
N HIS A 25 -4.52 0.88 -14.90
CA HIS A 25 -3.70 1.35 -16.03
C HIS A 25 -3.45 2.86 -16.09
N LYS A 26 -3.64 3.58 -14.99
CA LYS A 26 -3.32 5.01 -14.88
C LYS A 26 -2.39 5.28 -13.71
N ASN A 27 -2.88 5.12 -12.48
CA ASN A 27 -2.07 5.25 -11.27
C ASN A 27 -1.97 3.94 -10.48
N ILE A 28 -2.65 2.89 -10.94
CA ILE A 28 -2.42 1.50 -10.56
C ILE A 28 -1.98 0.75 -11.83
N PRO A 29 -0.79 0.11 -11.88
CA PRO A 29 -0.22 -0.41 -13.13
C PRO A 29 -0.83 -1.72 -13.62
N PHE A 30 -1.85 -2.25 -12.94
CA PHE A 30 -2.49 -3.54 -13.22
C PHE A 30 -4.02 -3.47 -13.11
N ASP A 31 -4.71 -4.53 -13.57
CA ASP A 31 -6.15 -4.71 -13.43
C ASP A 31 -6.58 -4.80 -11.97
N ILE A 32 -7.48 -3.92 -11.51
CA ILE A 32 -8.02 -4.01 -10.16
C ILE A 32 -9.14 -5.06 -10.15
N LYS A 33 -8.81 -6.30 -9.76
CA LYS A 33 -9.80 -7.39 -9.64
C LYS A 33 -10.61 -7.32 -8.33
N ARG A 34 -10.05 -6.72 -7.28
CA ARG A 34 -10.64 -6.64 -5.92
C ARG A 34 -9.92 -5.60 -5.06
N ILE A 35 -10.64 -5.09 -4.06
CA ILE A 35 -10.11 -4.18 -3.04
C ILE A 35 -10.43 -4.76 -1.66
N TYR A 36 -9.47 -4.69 -0.74
CA TYR A 36 -9.66 -4.99 0.67
C TYR A 36 -9.46 -3.72 1.47
N TYR A 37 -10.25 -3.54 2.53
CA TYR A 37 -9.94 -2.54 3.55
C TYR A 37 -9.82 -3.26 4.89
N ILE A 38 -8.66 -3.09 5.54
CA ILE A 38 -8.38 -3.66 6.84
C ILE A 38 -8.51 -2.51 7.84
N PHE A 39 -9.31 -2.73 8.88
CA PHE A 39 -9.62 -1.71 9.88
C PHE A 39 -9.59 -2.32 11.28
N ASP A 40 -9.52 -1.47 12.30
CA ASP A 40 -9.50 -1.83 13.73
C ASP A 40 -8.49 -2.93 14.11
N THR A 41 -7.34 -2.94 13.42
CA THR A 41 -6.21 -3.78 13.84
C THR A 41 -5.60 -3.20 15.11
N GLN A 42 -5.48 -4.03 16.15
CA GLN A 42 -4.93 -3.60 17.42
C GLN A 42 -3.43 -3.29 17.30
N SER A 43 -2.97 -2.30 18.07
CA SER A 43 -1.57 -1.89 18.08
C SER A 43 -0.65 -3.03 18.50
N GLY A 44 0.51 -3.15 17.86
CA GLY A 44 1.50 -4.20 18.14
C GLY A 44 1.17 -5.57 17.56
N LEU A 45 0.03 -5.73 16.88
CA LEU A 45 -0.31 -6.99 16.20
C LEU A 45 0.13 -6.96 14.73
N ALA A 46 0.83 -8.02 14.32
CA ALA A 46 1.15 -8.27 12.93
C ALA A 46 0.00 -8.99 12.22
N ARG A 47 -0.20 -8.68 10.93
CA ARG A 47 -1.05 -9.43 10.00
C ARG A 47 -0.24 -9.75 8.75
N GLY A 48 -0.47 -10.93 8.16
CA GLY A 48 0.27 -11.38 6.98
C GLY A 48 0.90 -12.74 7.21
N PHE A 49 2.20 -12.86 6.92
CA PHE A 49 2.95 -14.13 6.81
C PHE A 49 2.48 -15.02 5.66
N HIS A 50 1.92 -14.40 4.62
CA HIS A 50 1.50 -15.08 3.40
C HIS A 50 2.47 -14.71 2.28
N ALA A 51 3.02 -15.72 1.62
CA ALA A 51 3.64 -15.57 0.33
C ALA A 51 2.55 -15.81 -0.72
N HIS A 52 2.36 -14.85 -1.61
CA HIS A 52 1.47 -15.02 -2.75
C HIS A 52 2.31 -15.36 -3.98
N TYR A 53 1.88 -16.38 -4.75
CA TYR A 53 2.59 -16.82 -5.95
C TYR A 53 2.29 -15.92 -7.16
N ASP A 54 1.00 -15.64 -7.40
CA ASP A 54 0.51 -14.83 -8.55
C ASP A 54 -0.33 -13.61 -8.11
N LEU A 55 0.07 -12.90 -7.06
CA LEU A 55 -0.63 -11.68 -6.62
C LEU A 55 0.21 -10.44 -6.87
N GLU A 56 -0.36 -9.51 -7.61
CA GLU A 56 0.10 -8.12 -7.70
C GLU A 56 -0.88 -7.23 -6.91
N GLN A 57 -0.36 -6.36 -6.05
CA GLN A 57 -1.17 -5.54 -5.15
C GLN A 57 -0.50 -4.20 -4.88
N VAL A 58 -1.29 -3.18 -4.54
CA VAL A 58 -0.78 -1.95 -3.95
C VAL A 58 -1.41 -1.78 -2.57
N ALA A 59 -0.59 -1.67 -1.54
CA ALA A 59 -1.01 -1.41 -0.18
C ALA A 59 -0.96 0.10 0.13
N ILE A 60 -2.01 0.64 0.75
CA ILE A 60 -2.13 2.05 1.07
C ILE A 60 -2.53 2.19 2.54
N CYS A 61 -1.81 3.04 3.29
CA CYS A 61 -2.19 3.37 4.67
C CYS A 61 -3.18 4.54 4.67
N MET A 62 -4.46 4.23 4.81
CA MET A 62 -5.52 5.26 4.80
C MET A 62 -5.49 6.17 6.03
N LYS A 63 -5.11 5.62 7.20
CA LYS A 63 -5.09 6.35 8.47
C LYS A 63 -4.06 5.73 9.40
N GLY A 64 -3.28 6.58 10.06
CA GLY A 64 -2.25 6.15 11.01
C GLY A 64 -0.95 5.79 10.30
N CYS A 65 -0.33 4.70 10.74
CA CYS A 65 0.97 4.26 10.26
C CYS A 65 1.02 2.74 10.27
N VAL A 66 1.55 2.15 9.22
CA VAL A 66 1.77 0.71 9.11
C VAL A 66 3.17 0.44 8.57
N THR A 67 3.82 -0.57 9.13
CA THR A 67 5.14 -1.01 8.70
C THR A 67 5.01 -2.38 8.05
N PHE A 68 5.46 -2.46 6.79
CA PHE A 68 5.55 -3.69 6.02
C PHE A 68 6.96 -4.26 6.12
N LEU A 69 7.05 -5.56 6.32
CA LEU A 69 8.26 -6.34 6.07
C LEU A 69 8.10 -7.00 4.70
N ILE A 70 8.98 -6.66 3.77
CA ILE A 70 9.07 -7.23 2.43
C ILE A 70 10.19 -8.27 2.47
N ASP A 71 9.88 -9.47 2.00
CA ASP A 71 10.80 -10.61 1.97
C ASP A 71 10.70 -11.25 0.58
N ASP A 72 11.75 -11.12 -0.23
CA ASP A 72 11.84 -11.76 -1.56
C ASP A 72 12.49 -13.15 -1.50
N GLY A 73 12.75 -13.67 -0.29
CA GLY A 73 13.44 -14.93 -0.03
C GLY A 73 14.97 -14.81 0.01
N THR A 74 15.54 -13.69 -0.44
CA THR A 74 16.99 -13.39 -0.41
C THR A 74 17.30 -12.18 0.47
N THR A 75 16.45 -11.15 0.42
CA THR A 75 16.58 -9.90 1.15
C THR A 75 15.31 -9.59 1.93
N LYS A 76 15.49 -8.90 3.06
CA LYS A 76 14.41 -8.41 3.91
C LYS A 76 14.53 -6.92 4.07
N GLU A 77 13.46 -6.22 3.73
CA GLU A 77 13.41 -4.77 3.79
C GLU A 77 12.14 -4.30 4.47
N THR A 78 12.24 -3.17 5.18
CA THR A 78 11.13 -2.63 5.97
C THR A 78 10.70 -1.30 5.40
N VAL A 79 9.39 -1.14 5.20
CA VAL A 79 8.78 0.08 4.64
C VAL A 79 7.70 0.56 5.57
N THR A 80 7.69 1.85 5.86
CA THR A 80 6.63 2.46 6.65
C THR A 80 5.77 3.36 5.76
N LEU A 81 4.47 3.06 5.70
CA LEU A 81 3.47 3.92 5.08
C LEU A 81 2.70 4.67 6.18
N SER A 82 2.69 6.00 6.09
CA SER A 82 2.02 6.88 7.07
C SER A 82 1.17 7.96 6.41
N SER A 83 0.99 7.90 5.08
CA SER A 83 0.23 8.87 4.30
C SER A 83 -0.63 8.18 3.25
N PRO A 84 -1.88 8.62 3.02
CA PRO A 84 -2.78 8.01 2.04
C PRO A 84 -2.40 8.30 0.59
N ASP A 85 -1.50 9.25 0.33
CA ASP A 85 -0.97 9.58 -1.00
C ASP A 85 0.30 8.79 -1.37
N VAL A 86 0.66 7.78 -0.60
CA VAL A 86 1.75 6.84 -0.93
C VAL A 86 1.26 5.40 -0.83
N GLY A 87 1.48 4.64 -1.89
CA GLY A 87 1.25 3.20 -1.94
C GLY A 87 2.57 2.41 -1.99
N LEU A 88 2.56 1.21 -1.42
CA LEU A 88 3.59 0.19 -1.64
C LEU A 88 3.06 -0.81 -2.66
N HIS A 89 3.75 -0.91 -3.80
CA HIS A 89 3.51 -1.96 -4.81
C HIS A 89 4.30 -3.23 -4.46
#